data_AF-A0A9X0SCG5-F1
#
_entry.id   AF-A0A9X0SCG5-F1
#
_cell.length_a   1.000
_cell.length_b   1.000
_cell.length_c   1.000
_cell.angle_alpha   90.00
_cell.angle_beta   90.00
_cell.angle_gamma   90.00
#
_symmetry.space_group_name_H-M   'P 1'
#
loop_
_entity.id
_entity.type
_entity.pdbx_description
1 polymer ?
#
loop_
_entity_poly.entity_id
_entity_poly.type
_entity_poly.pdbx_seq_one_letter_code
_entity_poly.pdbx_strand_id
1 'polypeptide(L)'
;MISRIILDLNKKNNSLNEVIRLRQGENNSPEIQATVTANNQAYNLNGSTAELHMKKPDYEVYVTKATINNNEIICKLTSDAVKFSGKAIAYFQIANKNSVVTTEDFKLDILPALNPVKKKGPNEPQPIDLQILK
;
A
#
# COMPACT_ATOMS: atom_id res chain seq x y z
N MET A 1 1.60 9.41 -4.29
CA MET A 1 2.39 8.35 -4.96
C MET A 1 1.43 7.43 -5.70
N ILE A 2 1.78 6.90 -6.88
CA ILE A 2 0.96 5.88 -7.59
C ILE A 2 1.77 4.59 -7.67
N SER A 3 1.20 3.49 -7.20
CA SER A 3 1.76 2.14 -7.30
C SER A 3 0.91 1.31 -8.24
N ARG A 4 1.53 0.63 -9.20
CA ARG A 4 0.85 -0.22 -10.18
C ARG A 4 1.14 -1.67 -9.90
N ILE A 5 0.11 -2.51 -9.92
CA ILE A 5 0.24 -3.94 -9.68
C ILE A 5 -0.63 -4.73 -10.65
N ILE A 6 -0.24 -5.97 -10.92
CA ILE A 6 -1.05 -6.93 -11.65
C ILE A 6 -1.38 -8.07 -10.69
N LEU A 7 -2.65 -8.43 -10.61
CA LEU A 7 -3.16 -9.46 -9.70
C LEU A 7 -3.98 -10.48 -10.47
N ASP A 8 -3.82 -11.76 -10.15
CA ASP A 8 -4.61 -12.84 -10.73
C ASP A 8 -5.62 -13.42 -9.72
N LEU A 9 -6.83 -13.72 -10.18
CA LEU A 9 -7.89 -14.34 -9.36
C LEU A 9 -7.60 -15.81 -9.02
N ASN A 10 -6.79 -16.50 -9.84
CA ASN A 10 -6.56 -17.94 -9.74
C ASN A 10 -5.17 -18.30 -9.21
N LYS A 11 -4.29 -17.33 -8.97
CA LYS A 11 -2.94 -17.55 -8.40
C LYS A 11 -2.89 -17.28 -6.91
N LYS A 12 -3.77 -17.92 -6.14
CA LYS A 12 -3.74 -17.78 -4.68
C LYS A 12 -2.37 -18.22 -4.14
N ASN A 13 -1.70 -17.33 -3.41
CA ASN A 13 -0.36 -17.49 -2.82
C ASN A 13 0.85 -17.30 -3.77
N ASN A 14 0.72 -16.53 -4.85
CA ASN A 14 1.91 -16.16 -5.61
C ASN A 14 2.83 -15.26 -4.77
N SER A 15 4.01 -15.75 -4.42
CA SER A 15 4.97 -15.04 -3.57
C SER A 15 5.75 -13.94 -4.29
N LEU A 16 5.51 -13.75 -5.59
CA LEU A 16 6.23 -12.83 -6.48
C LEU A 16 5.60 -11.44 -6.60
N ASN A 17 4.50 -11.16 -5.88
CA ASN A 17 3.84 -9.87 -6.01
C ASN A 17 4.74 -8.74 -5.52
N GLU A 18 4.77 -7.65 -6.30
CA GLU A 18 5.51 -6.44 -5.97
C GLU A 18 5.14 -5.95 -4.58
N VAL A 19 6.15 -5.61 -3.78
CA VAL A 19 5.93 -5.02 -2.46
C VAL A 19 5.71 -3.54 -2.63
N ILE A 20 4.48 -3.09 -2.38
CA ILE A 20 4.15 -1.65 -2.39
C ILE A 20 4.77 -1.01 -1.15
N ARG A 21 5.63 -0.01 -1.34
CA ARG A 21 6.25 0.74 -0.24
C ARG A 21 5.51 2.04 -0.01
N LEU A 22 5.02 2.21 1.22
CA LEU A 22 4.32 3.41 1.67
C LEU A 22 5.07 4.02 2.85
N ARG A 23 4.64 5.21 3.29
CA ARG A 23 5.16 5.82 4.50
C ARG A 23 4.07 6.11 5.52
N GLN A 24 4.38 5.85 6.78
CA GLN A 24 3.50 6.19 7.89
C GLN A 24 3.20 7.70 7.89
N GLY A 25 1.91 8.04 8.03
CA GLY A 25 1.46 9.44 8.04
C GLY A 25 1.54 10.14 6.67
N GLU A 26 1.67 9.40 5.57
CA GLU A 26 1.61 9.97 4.22
C GLU A 26 0.21 10.53 3.95
N ASN A 27 0.08 11.86 3.96
CA ASN A 27 -1.19 12.57 3.74
C ASN A 27 -1.52 12.80 2.27
N ASN A 28 -0.65 12.37 1.34
CA ASN A 28 -0.79 12.61 -0.10
C ASN A 28 -1.71 11.59 -0.81
N SER A 29 -2.58 10.91 -0.05
CA SER A 29 -3.51 9.87 -0.53
C SER A 29 -2.86 8.92 -1.54
N PRO A 30 -1.92 8.05 -1.11
CA PRO A 30 -1.27 7.11 -2.02
C PRO A 30 -2.32 6.27 -2.76
N GLU A 31 -2.06 6.04 -4.04
CA GLU A 31 -3.00 5.38 -4.94
C GLU A 31 -2.41 4.04 -5.40
N ILE A 32 -3.24 3.00 -5.37
CA ILE A 32 -2.95 1.69 -5.94
C ILE A 32 -3.81 1.53 -7.19
N GLN A 33 -3.16 1.29 -8.33
CA GLN A 33 -3.80 0.93 -9.59
C GLN A 33 -3.54 -0.55 -9.85
N ALA A 34 -4.60 -1.35 -9.92
CA ALA A 34 -4.51 -2.79 -10.11
C ALA A 34 -5.17 -3.23 -11.42
N THR A 35 -4.40 -3.92 -12.26
CA THR A 35 -4.91 -4.71 -13.38
C THR A 35 -5.24 -6.11 -12.87
N VAL A 36 -6.42 -6.62 -13.21
CA VAL A 36 -6.87 -7.94 -12.76
C VAL A 36 -6.86 -8.93 -13.92
N THR A 37 -6.30 -10.11 -13.68
CA THR A 37 -6.32 -11.24 -14.61
C THR A 37 -6.99 -12.47 -14.01
N ALA A 38 -7.43 -13.40 -14.85
CA ALA A 38 -7.81 -14.74 -14.45
C ALA A 38 -7.11 -15.73 -15.38
N ASN A 39 -6.25 -16.59 -14.84
CA ASN A 39 -5.38 -17.46 -15.65
C ASN A 39 -4.53 -16.67 -16.67
N ASN A 40 -3.97 -15.54 -16.25
CA ASN A 40 -3.19 -14.60 -17.07
C ASN A 40 -3.95 -13.93 -18.23
N GLN A 41 -5.28 -14.04 -18.29
CA GLN A 41 -6.12 -13.33 -19.25
C GLN A 41 -6.77 -12.13 -18.56
N ALA A 42 -6.91 -11.01 -19.27
CA ALA A 42 -7.55 -9.81 -18.71
C ALA A 42 -8.96 -10.13 -18.18
N TYR A 43 -9.22 -9.79 -16.92
CA TYR A 43 -10.51 -10.00 -16.30
C TYR A 43 -11.41 -8.79 -16.57
N ASN A 44 -12.66 -9.03 -16.99
CA ASN A 44 -13.62 -7.97 -17.28
C ASN A 44 -14.26 -7.46 -15.98
N LEU A 45 -14.00 -6.20 -15.64
CA LEU A 45 -14.51 -5.52 -14.45
C LEU A 45 -15.79 -4.71 -14.71
N ASN A 46 -16.34 -4.72 -15.93
CA ASN A 46 -17.53 -3.94 -16.28
C ASN A 46 -18.72 -4.32 -15.38
N GLY A 47 -19.37 -3.29 -14.82
CA GLY A 47 -20.51 -3.46 -13.92
C GLY A 47 -20.16 -4.08 -12.55
N SER A 48 -18.88 -4.20 -12.22
CA SER A 48 -18.43 -4.69 -10.92
C SER A 48 -18.22 -3.54 -9.93
N THR A 49 -18.19 -3.88 -8.64
CA THR A 49 -17.66 -3.03 -7.58
C THR A 49 -16.40 -3.68 -7.00
N ALA A 50 -15.51 -2.86 -6.44
CA ALA A 50 -14.28 -3.34 -5.84
C ALA A 50 -14.04 -2.69 -4.47
N GLU A 51 -13.53 -3.49 -3.53
CA GLU A 51 -13.10 -3.05 -2.21
C GLU A 51 -11.70 -3.59 -1.94
N LEU A 52 -10.85 -2.74 -1.37
CA LEU A 52 -9.59 -3.17 -0.80
C LEU A 52 -9.85 -3.66 0.61
N HIS A 53 -9.41 -4.87 0.90
CA HIS A 53 -9.38 -5.45 2.24
C HIS A 53 -7.92 -5.61 2.66
N MET A 54 -7.51 -4.92 3.71
CA MET A 54 -6.13 -4.90 4.18
C MET A 54 -6.07 -5.26 5.67
N LYS A 55 -5.22 -6.22 6.01
CA LYS A 55 -4.78 -6.46 7.39
C LYS A 55 -3.61 -5.51 7.69
N LYS A 56 -3.87 -4.48 8.49
CA LYS A 56 -2.88 -3.48 8.91
C LYS A 56 -1.81 -4.10 9.84
N PRO A 57 -0.69 -3.40 10.08
CA PRO A 57 0.36 -3.86 10.99
C PRO A 57 -0.08 -4.00 12.46
N ASP A 58 -1.12 -3.27 12.87
CA ASP A 58 -1.77 -3.35 14.19
C ASP A 58 -2.76 -4.53 14.29
N TYR A 59 -2.84 -5.38 13.27
CA TYR A 59 -3.78 -6.50 13.11
C TYR A 59 -5.24 -6.13 12.91
N GLU A 60 -5.60 -4.84 12.87
CA GLU A 60 -6.94 -4.40 12.51
C GLU A 60 -7.17 -4.54 10.99
N VAL A 61 -8.44 -4.73 10.61
CA VAL A 61 -8.84 -4.78 9.21
C VAL A 61 -9.23 -3.38 8.75
N TYR A 62 -8.57 -2.91 7.70
CA TYR A 62 -8.92 -1.72 6.95
C TYR A 62 -9.66 -2.12 5.68
N VAL A 63 -10.85 -1.54 5.47
CA VAL A 63 -11.66 -1.75 4.27
C VAL A 63 -11.96 -0.41 3.63
N THR A 64 -11.73 -0.29 2.32
CA THR A 64 -12.08 0.92 1.57
C THR A 64 -12.60 0.59 0.19
N LYS A 65 -13.50 1.42 -0.32
CA LYS A 65 -14.03 1.28 -1.67
C LYS A 65 -12.99 1.73 -2.69
N ALA A 66 -12.86 0.97 -3.77
CA ALA A 66 -12.08 1.35 -4.93
C ALA A 66 -13.00 1.78 -6.08
N THR A 67 -12.47 2.60 -6.98
CA THR A 67 -13.15 3.00 -8.22
C THR A 67 -12.68 2.08 -9.33
N ILE A 68 -13.56 1.74 -10.27
CA ILE A 68 -13.17 1.01 -11.49
C ILE A 68 -13.23 1.99 -12.65
N ASN A 69 -12.12 2.11 -13.38
CA ASN A 69 -12.02 2.97 -14.57
C ASN A 69 -11.15 2.26 -15.62
N ASN A 70 -11.59 2.27 -16.88
CA ASN A 70 -10.86 1.63 -17.99
C ASN A 70 -10.38 0.19 -17.71
N ASN A 71 -11.23 -0.61 -17.05
CA ASN A 71 -10.91 -2.00 -16.64
C ASN A 71 -9.71 -2.12 -15.68
N GLU A 72 -9.43 -1.08 -14.90
CA GLU A 72 -8.49 -1.09 -13.79
C GLU A 72 -9.19 -0.72 -12.48
N ILE A 73 -8.71 -1.29 -11.37
CA ILE A 73 -9.12 -0.91 -10.03
C ILE A 73 -8.22 0.22 -9.55
N ILE A 74 -8.80 1.36 -9.17
CA ILE A 74 -8.12 2.53 -8.63
C ILE A 74 -8.53 2.70 -7.17
N CYS A 75 -7.60 2.47 -6.26
CA CYS A 75 -7.82 2.55 -4.82
C CYS A 75 -6.98 3.66 -4.21
N LYS A 76 -7.64 4.68 -3.66
CA LYS A 76 -7.00 5.76 -2.90
C LYS A 76 -6.98 5.41 -1.43
N LEU A 77 -5.78 5.28 -0.86
CA LEU A 77 -5.59 4.98 0.54
C LEU A 77 -5.76 6.24 1.38
N THR A 78 -6.45 6.10 2.51
CA THR A 78 -6.59 7.18 3.51
C THR A 78 -5.43 7.16 4.49
N SER A 79 -5.29 8.21 5.29
CA SER A 79 -4.28 8.27 6.36
C SER A 79 -4.40 7.12 7.38
N ASP A 80 -5.60 6.58 7.55
CA ASP A 80 -5.84 5.41 8.42
C ASP A 80 -5.14 4.14 7.92
N ALA A 81 -5.06 3.95 6.60
CA ALA A 81 -4.36 2.81 6.00
C ALA A 81 -2.87 2.79 6.35
N VAL A 82 -2.27 3.96 6.54
CA VAL A 82 -0.83 4.15 6.83
C VAL A 82 -0.59 4.69 8.23
N LYS A 83 -1.53 4.47 9.16
CA LYS A 83 -1.41 4.96 10.54
C LYS A 83 -0.27 4.30 11.32
N PHE A 84 -0.02 3.02 11.07
CA PHE A 84 1.00 2.22 11.75
C PHE A 84 2.05 1.75 10.74
N SER A 85 3.34 1.84 11.12
CA SER A 85 4.43 1.28 10.34
C SER A 85 4.50 -0.23 10.50
N GLY A 86 4.93 -0.93 9.46
CA GLY A 86 5.11 -2.37 9.45
C GLY A 86 4.58 -3.02 8.17
N LYS A 87 4.44 -4.34 8.21
CA LYS A 87 3.97 -5.13 7.06
C LYS A 87 2.46 -5.25 7.10
N ALA A 88 1.83 -5.02 5.96
CA ALA A 88 0.41 -5.27 5.74
C ALA A 88 0.22 -6.26 4.58
N ILE A 89 -0.89 -6.99 4.62
CA ILE A 89 -1.31 -7.90 3.56
C ILE A 89 -2.69 -7.44 3.11
N ALA A 90 -2.90 -7.35 1.81
CA ALA A 90 -4.18 -6.92 1.26
C ALA A 90 -4.59 -7.72 0.02
N TYR A 91 -5.86 -7.66 -0.30
CA TYR A 91 -6.44 -8.19 -1.53
C TYR A 91 -7.61 -7.32 -1.97
N PHE A 92 -8.00 -7.43 -3.24
CA PHE A 92 -9.25 -6.84 -3.72
C PHE A 92 -10.36 -7.86 -3.71
N GLN A 93 -11.47 -7.52 -3.06
CA GLN A 93 -12.75 -8.19 -3.23
C GLN A 93 -13.50 -7.51 -4.38
N ILE A 94 -13.91 -8.30 -5.36
CA ILE A 94 -14.62 -7.81 -6.55
C ILE A 94 -15.99 -8.47 -6.56
N ALA A 95 -17.04 -7.65 -6.54
CA ALA A 95 -18.41 -8.12 -6.60
C ALA A 95 -19.05 -7.72 -7.92
N ASN A 96 -19.72 -8.67 -8.57
CA ASN A 96 -20.62 -8.43 -9.69
C ASN A 96 -22.03 -8.89 -9.30
N LYS A 97 -23.01 -8.73 -10.20
CA LYS A 97 -24.42 -9.06 -9.90
C LYS A 97 -24.65 -10.51 -9.42
N ASN A 98 -23.77 -11.45 -9.78
CA ASN A 98 -24.00 -12.89 -9.58
C ASN A 98 -22.91 -13.59 -8.75
N SER A 99 -21.82 -12.91 -8.42
CA SER A 99 -20.66 -13.54 -7.79
C SER A 99 -19.77 -12.54 -7.07
N VAL A 100 -19.02 -13.05 -6.10
CA VAL A 100 -17.94 -12.35 -5.41
C VAL A 100 -16.68 -13.16 -5.62
N VAL A 101 -15.63 -12.51 -6.11
CA VAL A 101 -14.30 -13.09 -6.30
C VAL A 101 -13.26 -12.26 -5.56
N THR A 102 -12.12 -12.88 -5.26
CA THR A 102 -11.00 -12.22 -4.59
C THR A 102 -9.74 -12.41 -5.42
N THR A 103 -8.92 -11.37 -5.49
CA THR A 103 -7.58 -11.48 -6.05
C THR A 103 -6.70 -12.35 -5.14
N GLU A 104 -5.52 -12.70 -5.63
CA GLU A 104 -4.40 -13.04 -4.77
C GLU A 104 -4.04 -11.91 -3.78
N ASP A 105 -3.38 -12.30 -2.69
CA ASP A 105 -2.86 -11.38 -1.68
C ASP A 105 -1.60 -10.67 -2.18
N PHE A 106 -1.46 -9.39 -1.86
CA PHE A 106 -0.26 -8.60 -2.08
C PHE A 106 0.22 -7.93 -0.79
N LYS A 107 1.51 -7.59 -0.75
CA LYS A 107 2.18 -7.07 0.46
C LYS A 107 2.39 -5.57 0.34
N LEU A 108 2.15 -4.88 1.45
CA LEU A 108 2.54 -3.49 1.63
C LEU A 108 3.58 -3.40 2.75
N ASP A 109 4.59 -2.58 2.55
CA ASP A 109 5.61 -2.27 3.55
C ASP A 109 5.49 -0.78 3.90
N ILE A 110 4.89 -0.51 5.06
CA ILE A 110 4.66 0.86 5.55
C ILE A 110 5.87 1.26 6.37
N LEU A 111 6.74 2.06 5.78
CA LEU A 111 7.96 2.53 6.43
C LEU A 111 7.64 3.52 7.54
N PRO A 112 8.43 3.57 8.62
CA PRO A 112 8.28 4.59 9.66
C PRO A 112 8.26 6.01 9.08
N ALA A 113 7.56 6.91 9.77
CA ALA A 113 7.58 8.32 9.43
C ALA A 113 9.03 8.84 9.39
N LEU A 114 9.31 9.79 8.49
CA LEU A 114 10.60 10.47 8.55
C LEU A 114 10.58 11.34 9.80
N ASN A 115 11.41 11.01 10.78
CA ASN A 115 11.68 11.95 11.85
C ASN A 115 12.26 13.22 11.20
N PRO A 116 11.70 14.41 11.48
CA PRO A 116 12.39 15.62 11.10
C PRO A 116 13.76 15.57 11.75
N VAL A 117 14.82 15.58 10.94
CA VAL A 117 16.16 15.88 11.45
C VAL A 117 15.99 17.19 12.18
N LYS A 118 16.16 17.21 13.51
CA LYS A 118 16.24 18.47 14.25
C LYS A 118 17.27 19.29 13.49
N LYS A 119 16.87 20.41 12.88
CA LYS A 119 17.85 21.40 12.43
C LYS A 119 18.67 21.70 13.67
N LYS A 120 19.96 21.35 13.66
CA LYS A 120 20.92 21.72 14.70
C LYS A 120 20.62 23.19 15.02
N GLY A 121 20.16 23.47 16.24
CA GLY A 121 19.92 24.85 16.64
C GLY A 121 21.22 25.62 16.45
N PRO A 122 21.19 26.93 16.13
CA PRO A 122 22.42 27.72 15.97
C PRO A 122 23.34 27.71 17.20
N ASN A 123 22.86 27.21 18.34
CA ASN A 123 23.58 27.14 19.63
C ASN A 123 23.87 25.70 20.12
N GLU A 124 23.72 24.66 19.30
CA GLU A 124 24.08 23.30 19.73
C GLU A 124 25.62 23.13 19.65
N PRO A 125 26.31 22.79 20.76
CA PRO A 125 27.76 22.65 20.75
C PRO A 125 28.20 21.64 19.69
N GLN A 126 29.12 22.03 18.81
CA GLN A 126 29.83 21.07 17.98
C GLN A 126 30.70 20.19 18.91
N PRO A 127 30.77 18.86 18.68
CA PRO A 127 31.74 18.05 19.41
C PRO A 127 33.13 18.65 19.19
N ILE A 128 33.82 18.93 20.29
CA ILE A 128 35.21 19.40 20.27
C ILE A 128 36.02 18.29 19.60
N ASP A 129 36.61 18.59 18.44
CA ASP A 129 37.62 17.72 17.84
C ASP A 129 38.77 17.58 18.83
N LEU A 130 38.87 16.42 19.47
CA LEU A 130 39.92 16.06 20.44
C LEU A 130 41.32 15.92 19.79
N GLN A 131 41.58 16.58 18.66
CA GLN A 131 42.83 16.47 17.91
C GLN A 131 43.91 17.47 18.33
N ILE A 132 43.71 18.26 19.38
CA ILE A 132 44.75 19.17 19.90
C ILE A 132 44.95 18.94 21.39
N LEU A 133 45.51 17.79 21.74
CA LEU A 133 46.35 17.67 22.93
C LEU A 133 47.58 16.86 22.53
N LYS A 134 48.61 17.57 22.06
CA LYS A 134 49.99 17.12 22.03
C LYS A 134 50.77 17.92 23.06
#